data_AF-A0A2S0X9L7-F1
#
_entry.id   AF-A0A2S0X9L7-F1
#
_cell.length_a   1.000
_cell.length_b   1.000
_cell.length_c   1.000
_cell.angle_alpha   90.00
_cell.angle_beta   90.00
_cell.angle_gamma   90.00
#
_symmetry.space_group_name_H-M   'P 1'
#
loop_
_entity.id
_entity.type
_entity.pdbx_description
1 polymer ?
#
loop_
_entity_poly.entity_id
_entity_poly.type
_entity_poly.pdbx_seq_one_letter_code
_entity_poly.pdbx_strand_id
1 'polypeptide(L)'
;LSTQYCDGLRGAFVVRDPQDPNASLYDVDNDDTIITLADWYHTLAQQEPVGAPITADATLINGLGRSFTNTSPTDLAVISVQAGKRYRIRLVSVSCDPNYLFSIDNHDMTIIEVDG
;
A
#
# COMPACT_ATOMS: atom_id res chain seq x y z
N LEU A 1 -23.49 5.88 9.04
CA LEU A 1 -22.50 5.34 8.06
C LEU A 1 -21.67 4.28 8.77
N SER A 2 -21.27 3.21 8.07
CA SER A 2 -20.35 2.19 8.60
C SER A 2 -18.93 2.48 8.11
N THR A 3 -17.92 2.01 8.84
CA THR A 3 -16.47 2.20 8.57
C THR A 3 -15.72 0.85 8.50
N GLN A 4 -16.44 -0.24 8.20
CA GLN A 4 -15.95 -1.62 8.29
C GLN A 4 -14.68 -1.92 7.47
N TYR A 5 -14.43 -1.26 6.35
CA TYR A 5 -13.21 -1.54 5.57
C TYR A 5 -11.93 -1.12 6.31
N CYS A 6 -12.03 -0.19 7.26
CA CYS A 6 -10.96 0.19 8.19
C CYS A 6 -10.61 -0.92 9.18
N ASP A 7 -11.59 -1.76 9.51
CA ASP A 7 -11.37 -2.98 10.32
C ASP A 7 -10.70 -4.09 9.51
N GLY A 8 -10.42 -3.88 8.22
CA GLY A 8 -9.51 -4.72 7.43
C GLY A 8 -10.09 -5.37 6.18
N LEU A 9 -11.39 -5.19 5.86
CA LEU A 9 -11.97 -5.73 4.63
C LEU A 9 -11.61 -4.87 3.40
N ARG A 10 -10.37 -5.02 2.93
CA ARG A 10 -9.78 -4.26 1.82
C ARG A 10 -8.69 -5.06 1.11
N GLY A 11 -8.44 -4.77 -0.16
CA GLY A 11 -7.43 -5.45 -0.96
C GLY A 11 -7.26 -4.81 -2.33
N ALA A 12 -6.16 -5.16 -3.01
CA ALA A 12 -5.92 -4.74 -4.37
C ALA A 12 -6.73 -5.60 -5.35
N PHE A 13 -7.15 -5.01 -6.47
CA PHE A 13 -7.80 -5.70 -7.57
C PHE A 13 -7.12 -5.28 -8.88
N VAL A 14 -6.62 -6.26 -9.64
CA VAL A 14 -5.84 -5.99 -10.86
C VAL A 14 -6.50 -6.68 -12.06
N VAL A 15 -6.87 -5.89 -13.06
CA VAL A 15 -7.23 -6.38 -14.39
C VAL A 15 -6.01 -6.23 -15.30
N ARG A 16 -5.55 -7.33 -15.89
CA ARG A 16 -4.38 -7.32 -16.77
C ARG A 16 -4.81 -7.27 -18.23
N ASP A 17 -4.23 -6.36 -19.00
CA ASP A 17 -4.44 -6.26 -20.45
C ASP A 17 -3.37 -7.06 -21.20
N PRO A 18 -3.73 -8.11 -21.95
CA PRO A 18 -2.78 -8.84 -22.81
C PRO A 18 -2.13 -7.98 -23.90
N GLN A 19 -2.72 -6.82 -24.23
CA GLN A 19 -2.23 -5.89 -25.25
C GLN A 19 -1.79 -4.54 -24.64
N ASP A 20 -1.36 -4.55 -23.38
CA ASP A 20 -0.94 -3.35 -22.67
C ASP A 20 0.12 -2.56 -23.46
N PRO A 21 -0.13 -1.29 -23.83
CA PRO A 21 0.78 -0.48 -24.63
C PRO A 21 2.11 -0.19 -23.90
N ASN A 22 2.12 -0.28 -22.57
CA ASN A 22 3.29 -0.09 -21.72
C ASN A 22 4.05 -1.38 -21.42
N ALA A 23 3.61 -2.55 -21.93
CA ALA A 23 4.23 -3.85 -21.63
C ALA A 23 5.74 -3.91 -21.93
N SER A 24 6.23 -3.09 -22.86
CA SER A 24 7.66 -3.00 -23.19
C SER A 24 8.51 -2.23 -22.15
N LEU A 25 7.88 -1.50 -21.23
CA LEU A 25 8.54 -0.64 -20.24
C LEU A 25 9.03 -1.41 -19.00
N TYR A 26 8.57 -2.65 -18.79
CA TYR A 26 8.91 -3.47 -17.64
C TYR A 26 9.17 -4.93 -18.02
N ASP A 27 9.82 -5.68 -17.13
CA ASP A 27 10.14 -7.09 -17.33
C ASP A 27 9.28 -8.00 -16.43
N VAL A 28 8.76 -7.47 -15.32
CA VAL A 28 7.94 -8.20 -14.34
C VAL A 28 6.70 -7.39 -13.94
N ASP A 29 5.53 -8.00 -14.06
CA ASP A 29 4.22 -7.54 -13.54
C ASP A 29 3.45 -8.77 -13.03
N ASN A 30 3.50 -8.99 -11.73
CA ASN A 30 2.86 -10.11 -11.04
C ASN A 30 2.42 -9.69 -9.62
N ASP A 31 1.94 -10.63 -8.82
CA ASP A 31 1.41 -10.30 -7.49
C ASP A 31 2.49 -9.77 -6.52
N ASP A 32 3.77 -10.14 -6.72
CA ASP A 32 4.90 -9.62 -5.92
C ASP A 32 5.22 -8.15 -6.21
N THR A 33 4.69 -7.61 -7.31
CA THR A 33 4.86 -6.19 -7.70
C THR A 33 3.73 -5.28 -7.22
N ILE A 34 2.72 -5.83 -6.55
CA ILE A 34 1.65 -5.05 -5.94
C ILE A 34 2.15 -4.52 -4.59
N ILE A 35 2.04 -3.20 -4.40
CA ILE A 35 2.33 -2.53 -3.13
C ILE A 35 1.05 -1.87 -2.64
N THR A 36 0.54 -2.33 -1.52
CA THR A 36 -0.57 -1.68 -0.81
C THR A 36 -0.04 -0.78 0.29
N LEU A 37 -0.61 0.42 0.40
CA LEU A 37 -0.41 1.35 1.51
C LEU A 37 -1.69 1.42 2.33
N ALA A 38 -1.58 1.16 3.63
CA ALA A 38 -2.71 1.13 4.54
C ALA A 38 -2.40 1.85 5.85
N ASP A 39 -3.36 2.61 6.34
CA ASP A 39 -3.45 3.02 7.75
C ASP A 39 -3.90 1.84 8.61
N TRP A 40 -3.43 1.76 9.85
CA TRP A 40 -3.90 0.75 10.78
C TRP A 40 -4.25 1.36 12.12
N TYR A 41 -5.35 0.90 12.70
CA TYR A 41 -5.90 1.40 13.96
C TYR A 41 -5.94 0.24 14.96
N HIS A 42 -5.51 0.49 16.19
CA HIS A 42 -5.63 -0.47 17.29
C HIS A 42 -7.06 -0.50 17.88
N THR A 43 -7.80 0.61 17.74
CA THR A 43 -9.20 0.72 18.13
C THR A 43 -10.09 0.30 16.96
N LEU A 44 -11.15 -0.46 17.24
CA LEU A 44 -12.13 -0.85 16.21
C LEU A 44 -12.87 0.38 15.69
N ALA A 45 -13.16 0.43 14.39
CA ALA A 45 -13.70 1.61 13.73
C ALA A 45 -15.05 2.07 14.31
N GLN A 46 -15.85 1.16 14.90
CA GLN A 46 -17.11 1.48 15.58
C GLN A 46 -16.95 1.97 17.03
N GLN A 47 -15.77 1.81 17.61
CA GLN A 47 -15.42 2.22 18.98
C GLN A 47 -14.65 3.54 19.02
N GLU A 48 -14.29 4.08 17.85
CA GLU A 48 -13.61 5.37 17.75
C GLU A 48 -14.49 6.52 18.30
N PRO A 49 -13.87 7.52 18.93
CA PRO A 49 -14.61 8.63 19.53
C PRO A 49 -15.29 9.48 18.46
N VAL A 50 -16.58 9.76 18.67
CA VAL A 50 -17.35 10.60 17.74
C VAL A 50 -16.92 12.06 17.85
N GLY A 51 -16.59 12.67 16.72
CA GLY A 51 -16.32 14.11 16.63
C GLY A 51 -14.89 14.54 17.00
N ALA A 52 -13.98 13.59 17.20
CA ALA A 52 -12.55 13.85 17.35
C ALA A 52 -11.79 13.40 16.10
N PRO A 53 -10.66 14.04 15.75
CA PRO A 53 -9.75 13.51 14.74
C PRO A 53 -9.26 12.12 15.16
N ILE A 54 -9.33 11.17 14.23
CA ILE A 54 -8.83 9.81 14.42
C ILE A 54 -7.49 9.72 13.71
N THR A 55 -6.45 9.27 14.40
CA THR A 55 -5.11 9.13 13.83
C THR A 55 -4.75 7.65 13.80
N ALA A 56 -4.18 7.19 12.68
CA ALA A 56 -3.68 5.83 12.57
C ALA A 56 -2.57 5.55 13.60
N ASP A 57 -2.52 4.31 14.09
CA ASP A 57 -1.48 3.82 14.99
C ASP A 57 -0.23 3.33 14.24
N ALA A 58 -0.38 2.97 12.97
CA ALA A 58 0.70 2.51 12.11
C ALA A 58 0.40 2.76 10.62
N THR A 59 1.46 2.71 9.81
CA THR A 59 1.35 2.48 8.36
C THR A 59 1.76 1.05 8.08
N LEU A 60 0.96 0.34 7.28
CA LEU A 60 1.27 -0.98 6.78
C LEU A 60 1.57 -0.89 5.28
N ILE A 61 2.72 -1.43 4.88
CA ILE A 61 3.07 -1.71 3.49
C ILE A 61 2.89 -3.22 3.31
N ASN A 62 2.07 -3.66 2.35
CA ASN A 62 1.76 -5.08 2.15
C ASN A 62 1.40 -5.84 3.45
N GLY A 63 0.61 -5.18 4.30
CA GLY A 63 0.09 -5.76 5.56
C GLY A 63 1.06 -5.77 6.74
N LEU A 64 2.31 -5.31 6.57
CA LEU A 64 3.32 -5.26 7.63
C LEU A 64 3.79 -3.83 7.88
N GLY A 65 4.10 -3.54 9.14
CA GLY A 65 4.56 -2.22 9.57
C GLY A 65 4.82 -2.16 11.06
N ARG A 66 5.29 -1.01 11.52
CA ARG A 66 5.58 -0.73 12.92
C ARG A 66 4.65 0.36 13.42
N SER A 67 4.15 0.19 14.63
CA SER A 67 3.36 1.23 15.30
C SER A 67 4.23 2.46 15.56
N PHE A 68 3.59 3.63 15.51
CA PHE A 68 4.24 4.91 15.80
C PHE A 68 4.62 5.08 17.27
N THR A 69 3.96 4.35 18.18
CA THR A 69 4.13 4.49 19.64
C THR A 69 4.77 3.26 20.28
N ASN A 70 4.63 2.06 19.70
CA ASN A 70 5.28 0.86 20.21
C ASN A 70 6.71 0.71 19.67
N THR A 71 7.68 0.60 20.57
CA THR A 71 9.11 0.47 20.23
C THR A 71 9.57 -0.96 19.94
N SER A 72 8.68 -1.95 20.11
CA SER A 72 9.02 -3.35 19.85
C SER A 72 9.15 -3.59 18.34
N PRO A 73 10.29 -4.10 17.86
CA PRO A 73 10.46 -4.34 16.43
C PRO A 73 9.53 -5.46 15.96
N THR A 74 8.69 -5.14 14.98
CA THR A 74 7.91 -6.10 14.19
C THR A 74 8.53 -6.27 12.81
N ASP A 75 8.11 -7.33 12.12
CA ASP A 75 8.48 -7.60 10.73
C ASP A 75 8.06 -6.46 9.81
N LEU A 76 8.84 -6.27 8.74
CA LEU A 76 8.58 -5.28 7.70
C LEU A 76 8.34 -6.02 6.38
N ALA A 77 7.52 -5.43 5.52
CA ALA A 77 7.38 -5.91 4.16
C ALA A 77 8.70 -5.77 3.39
N VAL A 78 9.02 -6.81 2.62
CA VAL A 78 10.20 -6.84 1.76
C VAL A 78 9.74 -7.05 0.33
N ILE A 79 10.06 -6.09 -0.53
CA ILE A 79 9.87 -6.21 -1.98
C ILE A 79 11.22 -6.57 -2.58
N SER A 80 11.34 -7.79 -3.11
CA SER A 80 12.59 -8.30 -3.67
C SER A 80 12.68 -8.01 -5.16
N VAL A 81 13.82 -7.46 -5.59
CA VAL A 81 14.11 -7.18 -7.00
C VAL A 81 15.42 -7.81 -7.43
N GLN A 82 15.57 -8.05 -8.73
CA GLN A 82 16.80 -8.52 -9.35
C GLN A 82 17.50 -7.36 -10.06
N ALA A 83 18.80 -7.22 -9.84
CA ALA A 83 19.59 -6.20 -10.51
C ALA A 83 19.44 -6.29 -12.03
N GLY A 84 19.21 -5.15 -12.68
CA GLY A 84 19.03 -5.04 -14.14
C GLY A 84 17.62 -5.30 -14.66
N LYS A 85 16.66 -5.71 -13.80
CA LYS A 85 15.25 -5.86 -14.19
C LYS A 85 14.41 -4.63 -13.83
N ARG A 86 13.39 -4.38 -14.64
CA ARG A 86 12.37 -3.33 -14.48
C ARG A 86 11.06 -3.95 -14.00
N TYR A 87 10.42 -3.31 -13.03
CA TYR A 87 9.22 -3.83 -12.36
C TYR A 87 8.06 -2.85 -12.51
N ARG A 88 6.88 -3.34 -12.89
CA ARG A 88 5.66 -2.55 -12.84
C ARG A 88 5.10 -2.60 -11.42
N ILE A 89 5.54 -1.67 -10.58
CA ILE A 89 4.98 -1.53 -9.24
C ILE A 89 3.55 -0.99 -9.34
N ARG A 90 2.58 -1.77 -8.88
CA ARG A 90 1.17 -1.35 -8.77
C ARG A 90 0.93 -0.83 -7.36
N LEU A 91 1.08 0.48 -7.18
CA LEU A 91 0.91 1.16 -5.90
C LEU A 91 -0.57 1.46 -5.65
N VAL A 92 -1.13 0.89 -4.59
CA VAL A 92 -2.56 1.01 -4.26
C VAL A 92 -2.70 1.56 -2.85
N SER A 93 -3.31 2.75 -2.71
CA SER A 93 -3.77 3.20 -1.40
C SER A 93 -5.07 2.48 -1.06
N VAL A 94 -5.02 1.64 -0.02
CA VAL A 94 -6.21 1.01 0.58
C VAL A 94 -6.54 1.68 1.93
N SER A 95 -6.10 2.93 2.10
CA SER A 95 -6.22 3.70 3.34
C SER A 95 -7.65 4.12 3.62
N CYS A 96 -8.00 4.27 4.90
CA CYS A 96 -9.24 4.90 5.33
C CYS A 96 -9.20 6.43 5.35
N ASP A 97 -8.06 7.03 5.69
CA ASP A 97 -7.94 8.48 5.83
C ASP A 97 -6.68 9.11 5.18
N PRO A 98 -5.44 8.77 5.60
CA PRO A 98 -4.26 9.51 5.17
C PRO A 98 -3.94 9.35 3.69
N ASN A 99 -3.27 10.38 3.17
CA ASN A 99 -2.45 10.27 1.97
C ASN A 99 -1.00 9.95 2.35
N TYR A 100 -0.26 9.41 1.40
CA TYR A 100 1.14 9.03 1.58
C TYR A 100 2.02 9.73 0.54
N LEU A 101 3.09 10.36 1.00
CA LEU A 101 4.21 10.70 0.13
C LEU A 101 5.13 9.48 0.04
N PHE A 102 5.03 8.75 -1.07
CA PHE A 102 5.77 7.51 -1.29
C PHE A 102 7.07 7.76 -2.05
N SER A 103 8.17 7.14 -1.60
CA SER A 103 9.47 7.14 -2.27
C SER A 103 10.22 5.84 -1.98
N ILE A 104 11.19 5.51 -2.83
CA ILE A 104 12.13 4.41 -2.61
C ILE A 104 13.53 5.00 -2.66
N ASP A 105 14.29 4.81 -1.58
CA ASP A 105 15.65 5.37 -1.49
C ASP A 105 16.50 4.92 -2.68
N ASN A 106 17.21 5.87 -3.28
CA ASN A 106 18.09 5.67 -4.43
C ASN A 106 17.40 5.12 -5.71
N HIS A 107 16.07 5.25 -5.82
CA HIS A 107 15.32 4.84 -7.01
C HIS A 107 14.35 5.94 -7.46
N ASP A 108 14.37 6.25 -8.75
CA ASP A 108 13.34 7.06 -9.39
C ASP A 108 12.14 6.18 -9.79
N MET A 109 10.96 6.80 -9.88
CA MET A 109 9.73 6.15 -10.32
C MET A 109 9.22 6.82 -11.60
N THR A 110 8.79 6.01 -12.57
CA THR A 110 8.12 6.50 -13.79
C THR A 110 6.66 6.09 -13.74
N ILE A 111 5.76 7.08 -13.63
CA ILE A 111 4.31 6.84 -13.60
C ILE A 111 3.83 6.52 -15.01
N ILE A 112 3.11 5.41 -15.16
CA ILE A 112 2.54 4.95 -16.44
C ILE A 112 1.02 4.66 -16.37
N GLU A 113 0.43 4.74 -15.19
CA GLU A 113 -0.99 4.44 -14.91
C GLU A 113 -1.45 5.30 -13.72
N VAL A 114 -2.68 5.81 -13.76
CA VAL A 114 -3.35 6.56 -12.68
C VAL A 114 -4.82 6.14 -12.65
N ASP A 115 -5.26 5.53 -11.55
CA ASP A 115 -6.65 5.09 -11.29
C ASP A 115 -7.27 4.16 -12.37
N GLY A 116 -6.43 3.35 -13.03
CA GLY A 116 -6.83 2.31 -13.99
C GLY A 116 -6.62 2.67 -15.46
#